data_AF-A0A8H3E247-F1
#
_entry.id   AF-A0A8H3E247-F1
#
_cell.length_a   1.000
_cell.length_b   1.000
_cell.length_c   1.000
_cell.angle_alpha   90.00
_cell.angle_beta   90.00
_cell.angle_gamma   90.00
#
_symmetry.space_group_name_H-M   'P 1'
#
loop_
_entity.id
_entity.type
_entity.pdbx_description
1 polymer ?
#
loop_
_entity_poly.entity_id
_entity_poly.type
_entity_poly.pdbx_seq_one_letter_code
_entity_poly.pdbx_strand_id
1 'polypeptide(L)'
;MYAFPFVRLIRLTRHTDLAQRLSTRECTAVEVTTAFCKAAYAAQELTNCISEVMFDQGIARARELDAYMTQSGKTVGPLHGVPISIKDHISVRGEDTAAGYVAWVGKTVAEHDSTVVRILREAGAVIYVKTTNPQAVFSPETESNIYGYTTNPFNRELSTGGSSGGEGALLGSRAGLLGVGSDIGGSIRYALDSFPSSHRLPASGLVGSYKGKENINIVIGPMAHSTRDIELFFQVISSYEPWNIDPSTLTIPWNSALAEPKAEKLVIGLLVDDGVVAPHPPIVDCLNKTRDALVAAGHEVIDFQPFEHMQAFELLIKLLLPDAAAEMRATLAESGEPAVPNVEALVALGEKGTALSLAQSYAANVERDEFRLRALNHWNDTASRSKSGRPVDAVLSPASYTLAPTHHTAGWTGYTSYWNLLDLPHVVFPVGAPFDATGWVDVAKPLPPRNPFEAIFQGHWDPKKFDGAPIGLSLVGRRLQEERLLGILKQVEQVVNAFERS
;
A
#
# COMPACT_ATOMS: atom_id res chain seq x y z
N MET A 1 17.04 34.65 -15.24
CA MET A 1 17.63 33.48 -14.53
C MET A 1 17.14 33.62 -13.09
N TYR A 2 16.24 32.82 -12.51
CA TYR A 2 15.77 31.47 -12.77
C TYR A 2 14.28 31.39 -12.40
N ALA A 3 13.43 31.06 -13.36
CA ALA A 3 12.12 30.47 -13.08
C ALA A 3 12.14 29.13 -13.80
N PHE A 4 12.76 28.13 -13.16
CA PHE A 4 12.57 26.75 -13.60
C PHE A 4 11.06 26.50 -13.49
N PRO A 5 10.32 26.26 -14.60
CA PRO A 5 8.87 26.33 -14.53
C PRO A 5 8.36 25.24 -13.59
N PHE A 6 7.58 25.63 -12.56
CA PHE A 6 7.05 24.78 -11.49
C PHE A 6 6.47 23.45 -11.98
N VAL A 7 5.84 23.45 -13.16
CA VAL A 7 5.29 22.27 -13.83
C VAL A 7 6.36 21.22 -14.16
N ARG A 8 7.61 21.63 -14.45
CA ARG A 8 8.72 20.73 -14.80
C ARG A 8 9.29 19.99 -13.59
N LEU A 9 9.23 20.57 -12.38
CA LEU A 9 9.63 19.92 -11.13
C LEU A 9 8.65 18.82 -10.70
N ILE A 10 7.37 18.96 -11.04
CA ILE A 10 6.32 18.01 -10.65
C ILE A 10 6.08 16.95 -11.74
N ARG A 11 6.06 17.32 -13.03
CA ARG A 11 5.67 16.39 -14.11
C ARG A 11 6.76 15.39 -14.54
N LEU A 12 8.03 15.61 -14.21
CA LEU A 12 9.15 14.87 -14.84
C LEU A 12 10.14 14.23 -13.87
N THR A 13 9.93 14.34 -12.56
CA THR A 13 10.96 13.97 -11.58
C THR A 13 10.52 12.75 -10.78
N ARG A 14 11.23 11.63 -10.94
CA ARG A 14 11.17 10.49 -10.00
C ARG A 14 11.83 10.90 -8.68
N HIS A 15 11.57 10.18 -7.60
CA HIS A 15 12.12 10.51 -6.28
C HIS A 15 13.65 10.51 -6.29
N THR A 16 14.24 9.48 -6.90
CA THR A 16 15.69 9.37 -7.05
C THR A 16 16.31 10.48 -7.91
N ASP A 17 15.55 10.99 -8.88
CA ASP A 17 16.02 12.09 -9.73
C ASP A 17 15.96 13.41 -8.95
N LEU A 18 14.94 13.60 -8.11
CA LEU A 18 14.79 14.77 -7.26
C LEU A 18 15.90 14.85 -6.20
N ALA A 19 16.19 13.73 -5.51
CA ALA A 19 17.28 13.66 -4.54
C ALA A 19 18.64 14.01 -5.18
N GLN A 20 18.89 13.52 -6.40
CA GLN A 20 20.10 13.87 -7.15
C GLN A 20 20.15 15.36 -7.51
N ARG A 21 19.05 15.94 -7.97
CA ARG A 21 19.00 17.37 -8.35
C ARG A 21 19.17 18.31 -7.15
N LEU A 22 18.65 17.90 -5.98
CA LEU A 22 18.89 18.59 -4.71
C LEU A 22 20.36 18.49 -4.28
N SER A 23 20.98 17.30 -4.43
CA SER A 23 22.39 17.10 -4.06
C SER A 23 23.36 17.88 -4.98
N THR A 24 23.02 18.06 -6.26
CA THR A 24 23.78 18.87 -7.22
C THR A 24 23.41 20.35 -7.22
N ARG A 25 22.47 20.77 -6.38
CA ARG A 25 21.95 22.15 -6.27
C ARG A 25 21.33 22.69 -7.57
N GLU A 26 20.77 21.82 -8.40
CA GLU A 26 19.96 22.23 -9.55
C GLU A 26 18.62 22.86 -9.13
N CYS A 27 18.17 22.54 -7.93
CA CYS A 27 17.04 23.15 -7.23
C CYS A 27 17.32 23.18 -5.73
N THR A 28 16.63 24.06 -5.01
CA THR A 28 16.70 24.17 -3.54
C THR A 28 15.57 23.38 -2.87
N ALA A 29 15.78 22.96 -1.62
CA ALA A 29 14.76 22.29 -0.82
C ALA A 29 13.52 23.18 -0.64
N VAL A 30 13.69 24.49 -0.49
CA VAL A 30 12.58 25.45 -0.36
C VAL A 30 11.74 25.52 -1.64
N GLU A 31 12.37 25.60 -2.82
CA GLU A 31 11.65 25.61 -4.10
C GLU A 31 10.84 24.33 -4.29
N VAL A 32 11.45 23.19 -4.01
CA VAL A 32 10.82 21.88 -4.12
C VAL A 32 9.66 21.77 -3.14
N THR A 33 9.88 22.02 -1.85
CA THR A 33 8.85 21.92 -0.82
C THR A 33 7.68 22.86 -1.10
N THR A 34 7.96 24.09 -1.55
CA THR A 34 6.91 25.05 -1.94
C THR A 34 6.07 24.54 -3.10
N ALA A 35 6.68 23.89 -4.09
CA ALA A 35 5.96 23.30 -5.22
C ALA A 35 5.04 22.16 -4.76
N PHE A 36 5.52 21.27 -3.87
CA PHE A 36 4.73 20.17 -3.31
C PHE A 36 3.60 20.66 -2.40
N CYS A 37 3.81 21.70 -1.59
CA CYS A 37 2.73 22.30 -0.78
C CYS A 37 1.59 22.84 -1.67
N LYS A 38 1.92 23.50 -2.78
CA LYS A 38 0.91 24.00 -3.74
C LYS A 38 0.17 22.86 -4.44
N ALA A 39 0.88 21.81 -4.83
CA ALA A 39 0.27 20.64 -5.45
C ALA A 39 -0.64 19.90 -4.47
N ALA A 40 -0.22 19.76 -3.21
CA ALA A 40 -0.98 19.15 -2.14
C ALA A 40 -2.26 19.93 -1.82
N TYR A 41 -2.20 21.27 -1.81
CA TYR A 41 -3.42 22.09 -1.71
C TYR A 41 -4.42 21.77 -2.84
N ALA A 42 -3.97 21.71 -4.09
CA ALA A 42 -4.84 21.36 -5.21
C ALA A 42 -5.39 19.92 -5.12
N ALA A 43 -4.57 18.96 -4.69
CA ALA A 43 -5.01 17.58 -4.47
C ALA A 43 -6.05 17.50 -3.36
N GLN A 44 -5.89 18.26 -2.27
CA GLN A 44 -6.87 18.35 -1.19
C GLN A 44 -8.22 18.87 -1.67
N GLU A 45 -8.24 19.96 -2.44
CA GLU A 45 -9.49 20.51 -3.00
C GLU A 45 -10.22 19.52 -3.92
N LEU A 46 -9.50 18.65 -4.62
CA LEU A 46 -10.06 17.70 -5.58
C LEU A 46 -10.46 16.36 -4.96
N THR A 47 -9.72 15.91 -3.95
CA THR A 47 -9.77 14.53 -3.46
C THR A 47 -9.95 14.38 -1.96
N ASN A 48 -9.78 15.46 -1.19
CA ASN A 48 -9.90 15.46 0.27
C ASN A 48 -8.93 14.46 0.96
N CYS A 49 -7.66 14.49 0.56
CA CYS A 49 -6.66 13.49 0.93
C CYS A 49 -5.78 13.82 2.14
N ILE A 50 -5.77 15.04 2.66
CA ILE A 50 -4.89 15.55 3.72
C ILE A 50 -5.63 15.60 5.06
N SER A 51 -5.02 15.04 6.12
CA SER A 51 -5.50 15.21 7.50
C SER A 51 -4.84 16.39 8.20
N GLU A 52 -3.50 16.49 8.13
CA GLU A 52 -2.74 17.58 8.75
C GLU A 52 -1.88 18.32 7.73
N VAL A 53 -1.91 19.65 7.78
CA VAL A 53 -1.14 20.54 6.90
C VAL A 53 0.09 21.04 7.65
N MET A 54 1.27 20.52 7.30
CA MET A 54 2.55 20.89 7.93
C MET A 54 3.41 21.79 7.04
N PHE A 55 2.80 22.66 6.22
CA PHE A 55 3.53 23.47 5.24
C PHE A 55 4.58 24.38 5.89
N ASP A 56 4.24 25.06 6.98
CA ASP A 56 5.18 25.95 7.67
C ASP A 56 6.36 25.19 8.25
N GLN A 57 6.11 24.04 8.87
CA GLN A 57 7.17 23.16 9.39
C GLN A 57 8.03 22.60 8.27
N GLY A 58 7.41 22.16 7.17
CA GLY A 58 8.12 21.65 5.99
C GLY A 58 9.02 22.73 5.37
N ILE A 59 8.50 23.94 5.19
CA ILE A 59 9.28 25.07 4.64
C ILE A 59 10.40 25.51 5.59
N ALA A 60 10.16 25.51 6.90
CA ALA A 60 11.21 25.77 7.89
C ALA A 60 12.35 24.74 7.77
N ARG A 61 12.01 23.45 7.73
CA ARG A 61 12.98 22.37 7.55
C ARG A 61 13.73 22.50 6.23
N ALA A 62 13.04 22.84 5.15
CA ALA A 62 13.67 23.07 3.85
C ALA A 62 14.71 24.20 3.90
N ARG A 63 14.42 25.31 4.59
CA ARG A 63 15.38 26.41 4.78
C ARG A 63 16.62 25.97 5.56
N GLU A 64 16.45 25.17 6.61
CA GLU A 64 17.57 24.61 7.37
C GLU A 64 18.48 23.74 6.48
N LEU A 65 17.88 22.90 5.64
CA LEU A 65 18.59 22.02 4.72
C LEU A 65 19.38 22.82 3.67
N ASP A 66 18.77 23.84 3.06
CA ASP A 66 19.44 24.72 2.12
C ASP A 66 20.60 25.50 2.76
N ALA A 67 20.41 25.98 4.00
CA ALA A 67 21.46 26.65 4.76
C ALA A 67 22.64 25.71 5.08
N TYR A 68 22.34 24.49 5.54
CA TYR A 68 23.35 23.46 5.78
C TYR A 68 24.14 23.12 4.51
N MET A 69 23.43 22.90 3.40
CA MET A 69 24.04 22.64 2.11
C MET A 69 24.97 23.79 1.72
N THR A 70 24.49 25.03 1.81
CA THR A 70 25.27 26.24 1.49
C THR A 70 26.55 26.35 2.33
N GLN A 71 26.45 26.12 3.63
CA GLN A 71 27.57 26.25 4.57
C GLN A 71 28.58 25.11 4.47
N SER A 72 28.11 23.87 4.34
CA SER A 72 28.95 22.67 4.45
C SER A 72 29.43 22.12 3.11
N GLY A 73 28.73 22.44 2.01
CA GLY A 73 28.97 21.81 0.71
C GLY A 73 28.41 20.39 0.60
N LYS A 74 27.67 19.90 1.60
CA LYS A 74 27.22 18.50 1.72
C LYS A 74 25.72 18.40 1.93
N THR A 75 25.14 17.27 1.54
CA THR A 75 23.79 16.86 1.94
C THR A 75 23.79 16.36 3.38
N VAL A 76 22.68 16.56 4.11
CA VAL A 76 22.45 15.97 5.44
C VAL A 76 22.39 14.43 5.36
N GLY A 77 21.79 13.91 4.29
CA GLY A 77 21.60 12.49 4.07
C GLY A 77 21.04 12.21 2.67
N PRO A 78 20.71 10.95 2.36
CA PRO A 78 20.27 10.52 1.04
C PRO A 78 18.93 11.10 0.59
N LEU A 79 18.12 11.62 1.52
CA LEU A 79 16.81 12.23 1.26
C LEU A 79 16.82 13.76 1.46
N HIS A 80 17.99 14.39 1.40
CA HIS A 80 18.13 15.83 1.65
C HIS A 80 17.18 16.68 0.79
N GLY A 81 16.23 17.35 1.46
CA GLY A 81 15.28 18.28 0.85
C GLY A 81 14.07 17.63 0.17
N VAL A 82 13.93 16.31 0.30
CA VAL A 82 12.90 15.52 -0.39
C VAL A 82 11.58 15.55 0.39
N PRO A 83 10.46 16.00 -0.19
CA PRO A 83 9.15 16.01 0.49
C PRO A 83 8.53 14.61 0.58
N ILE A 84 8.10 14.22 1.78
CA ILE A 84 7.46 12.92 2.06
C ILE A 84 6.15 13.13 2.83
N SER A 85 5.09 12.45 2.39
CA SER A 85 3.78 12.40 3.05
C SER A 85 3.69 11.21 4.00
N ILE A 86 2.92 11.35 5.08
CA ILE A 86 2.80 10.36 6.15
C ILE A 86 1.32 10.06 6.42
N LYS A 87 0.90 8.80 6.35
CA LYS A 87 -0.46 8.41 6.73
C LYS A 87 -0.79 8.81 8.17
N ASP A 88 -2.01 9.31 8.40
CA ASP A 88 -2.43 9.92 9.67
C ASP A 88 -2.06 9.11 10.91
N HIS A 89 -2.42 7.83 10.97
CA HIS A 89 -2.16 7.01 12.16
C HIS A 89 -0.66 6.79 12.54
N ILE A 90 0.28 7.28 11.71
CA ILE A 90 1.72 7.23 11.94
C ILE A 90 2.13 8.54 12.65
N SER A 91 2.67 8.42 13.86
CA SER A 91 3.00 9.59 14.68
C SER A 91 4.07 10.48 14.03
N VAL A 92 3.77 11.77 13.96
CA VAL A 92 4.70 12.87 13.63
C VAL A 92 4.70 13.83 14.80
N ARG A 93 5.87 14.11 15.38
CA ARG A 93 6.00 14.93 16.58
C ARG A 93 5.34 16.30 16.38
N GLY A 94 4.48 16.67 17.34
CA GLY A 94 3.77 17.96 17.37
C GLY A 94 2.46 17.97 16.59
N GLU A 95 2.14 16.91 15.86
CA GLU A 95 0.90 16.78 15.09
C GLU A 95 -0.10 15.85 15.77
N ASP A 96 -1.39 16.13 15.59
CA ASP A 96 -2.46 15.25 16.05
C ASP A 96 -2.47 13.93 15.29
N THR A 97 -3.00 12.87 15.90
CA THR A 97 -3.14 11.56 15.26
C THR A 97 -4.46 10.92 15.68
N ALA A 98 -5.56 11.40 15.07
CA ALA A 98 -6.90 10.95 15.43
C ALA A 98 -7.20 9.51 14.98
N ALA A 99 -6.46 8.97 14.00
CA ALA A 99 -6.66 7.62 13.47
C ALA A 99 -8.12 7.37 13.01
N GLY A 100 -8.79 8.44 12.55
CA GLY A 100 -10.17 8.43 12.10
C GLY A 100 -11.23 8.41 13.21
N TYR A 101 -10.87 8.49 14.49
CA TYR A 101 -11.81 8.59 15.61
C TYR A 101 -12.05 10.03 16.04
N VAL A 102 -13.32 10.47 16.05
CA VAL A 102 -13.70 11.80 16.57
C VAL A 102 -13.32 11.93 18.04
N ALA A 103 -13.38 10.82 18.80
CA ALA A 103 -12.99 10.79 20.21
C ALA A 103 -11.53 11.22 20.46
N TRP A 104 -10.65 11.06 19.48
CA TRP A 104 -9.21 11.31 19.60
C TRP A 104 -8.74 12.66 19.04
N VAL A 105 -9.60 13.38 18.31
CA VAL A 105 -9.27 14.69 17.72
C VAL A 105 -8.75 15.66 18.78
N GLY A 106 -7.53 16.17 18.56
CA GLY A 106 -6.81 17.10 19.42
C GLY A 106 -6.31 16.50 20.73
N LYS A 107 -6.44 15.19 20.95
CA LYS A 107 -6.06 14.50 22.20
C LYS A 107 -4.87 13.55 22.03
N THR A 108 -4.47 13.26 20.80
CA THR A 108 -3.40 12.30 20.49
C THR A 108 -2.25 12.97 19.75
N VAL A 109 -1.97 14.24 20.10
CA VAL A 109 -0.80 14.99 19.62
C VAL A 109 0.47 14.25 20.02
N ALA A 110 1.28 13.87 19.03
CA ALA A 110 2.43 13.02 19.29
C ALA A 110 3.58 13.78 19.94
N GLU A 111 4.08 13.28 21.07
CA GLU A 111 5.25 13.85 21.75
C GLU A 111 6.56 13.52 21.01
N HIS A 112 6.56 12.43 20.24
CA HIS A 112 7.71 11.90 19.53
C HIS A 112 7.32 11.46 18.12
N ASP A 113 8.29 11.54 17.20
CA ASP A 113 8.17 10.92 15.89
C ASP A 113 8.11 9.40 16.04
N SER A 114 7.33 8.74 15.18
CA SER A 114 7.50 7.30 14.95
C SER A 114 8.91 6.98 14.47
N THR A 115 9.38 5.74 14.66
CA THR A 115 10.74 5.35 14.30
C THR A 115 11.05 5.66 12.83
N VAL A 116 10.11 5.37 11.93
CA VAL A 116 10.28 5.64 10.49
C VAL A 116 10.38 7.14 10.20
N VAL A 117 9.52 7.98 10.80
CA VAL A 117 9.55 9.43 10.59
C VAL A 117 10.86 10.03 11.11
N ARG A 118 11.34 9.56 12.26
CA ARG A 118 12.63 9.97 12.82
C ARG A 118 13.77 9.67 11.84
N ILE A 119 13.85 8.44 11.32
CA ILE A 119 14.87 8.04 10.34
C ILE A 119 14.77 8.89 9.06
N LEU A 120 13.57 9.13 8.55
CA LEU A 120 13.39 9.97 7.35
C LEU A 120 13.89 11.40 7.57
N ARG A 121 13.60 12.01 8.73
CA ARG A 121 14.11 13.35 9.09
C ARG A 121 15.64 13.38 9.22
N GLU A 122 16.23 12.35 9.83
CA GLU A 122 17.68 12.15 9.94
C GLU A 122 18.34 11.96 8.56
N ALA A 123 17.65 11.30 7.62
CA ALA A 123 18.05 11.19 6.22
C ALA A 123 17.90 12.48 5.41
N GLY A 124 17.36 13.54 6.03
CA GLY A 124 17.22 14.86 5.44
C GLY A 124 15.88 15.11 4.73
N ALA A 125 14.88 14.25 4.89
CA ALA A 125 13.56 14.44 4.31
C ALA A 125 12.81 15.61 4.94
N VAL A 126 11.84 16.13 4.18
CA VAL A 126 10.92 17.19 4.57
C VAL A 126 9.52 16.60 4.70
N ILE A 127 9.02 16.47 5.93
CA ILE A 127 7.64 16.04 6.17
C ILE A 127 6.73 17.27 6.08
N TYR A 128 5.71 17.23 5.22
CA TYR A 128 4.93 18.43 4.84
C TYR A 128 3.41 18.26 4.92
N VAL A 129 2.89 17.03 4.89
CA VAL A 129 1.47 16.71 5.13
C VAL A 129 1.31 15.36 5.82
N LYS A 130 0.25 15.22 6.61
CA LYS A 130 -0.31 13.90 6.95
C LYS A 130 -1.52 13.63 6.09
N THR A 131 -1.77 12.38 5.73
CA THR A 131 -2.85 12.01 4.82
C THR A 131 -3.96 11.21 5.50
N THR A 132 -5.17 11.40 5.01
CA THR A 132 -6.39 10.76 5.52
C THR A 132 -6.31 9.23 5.53
N ASN A 133 -6.92 8.65 6.56
CA ASN A 133 -7.27 7.24 6.68
C ASN A 133 -8.74 7.11 7.11
N PRO A 134 -9.39 5.97 6.90
CA PRO A 134 -10.75 5.76 7.37
C PRO A 134 -10.88 5.75 8.89
N GLN A 135 -12.13 5.85 9.34
CA GLN A 135 -12.53 5.60 10.72
C GLN A 135 -11.95 4.28 11.23
N ALA A 136 -11.38 4.31 12.44
CA ALA A 136 -10.69 3.19 13.08
C ALA A 136 -9.49 2.60 12.30
N VAL A 137 -9.07 3.22 11.19
CA VAL A 137 -8.05 2.70 10.26
C VAL A 137 -8.42 1.32 9.68
N PHE A 138 -9.67 0.90 9.82
CA PHE A 138 -10.13 -0.47 9.55
C PHE A 138 -11.24 -0.48 8.49
N SER A 139 -10.89 -0.07 7.28
CA SER A 139 -11.80 -0.09 6.12
C SER A 139 -11.01 -0.17 4.82
N PRO A 140 -11.53 -0.87 3.79
CA PRO A 140 -10.96 -0.89 2.43
C PRO A 140 -11.26 0.39 1.63
N GLU A 141 -12.08 1.30 2.16
CA GLU A 141 -12.34 2.64 1.62
C GLU A 141 -11.92 3.71 2.64
N THR A 142 -11.52 4.89 2.19
CA THR A 142 -11.05 5.96 3.07
C THR A 142 -12.15 6.97 3.33
N GLU A 143 -12.86 6.78 4.44
CA GLU A 143 -13.94 7.63 4.92
C GLU A 143 -13.94 7.72 6.45
N SER A 144 -14.14 8.92 6.99
CA SER A 144 -14.34 9.14 8.43
C SER A 144 -15.29 10.31 8.69
N ASN A 145 -15.85 10.38 9.89
CA ASN A 145 -16.68 11.54 10.30
C ASN A 145 -15.87 12.83 10.51
N ILE A 146 -14.54 12.73 10.58
CA ILE A 146 -13.65 13.89 10.75
C ILE A 146 -13.43 14.57 9.41
N TYR A 147 -12.97 13.79 8.43
CA TYR A 147 -12.51 14.33 7.15
C TYR A 147 -13.53 14.18 6.04
N GLY A 148 -14.49 13.26 6.15
CA GLY A 148 -15.37 12.85 5.05
C GLY A 148 -14.73 11.75 4.20
N TYR A 149 -15.16 11.66 2.94
CA TYR A 149 -14.72 10.63 1.98
C TYR A 149 -13.54 11.14 1.12
N THR A 150 -12.50 10.32 0.98
CA THR A 150 -11.36 10.60 0.09
C THR A 150 -11.58 9.95 -1.27
N THR A 151 -11.66 10.74 -2.34
CA THR A 151 -12.01 10.24 -3.68
C THR A 151 -10.78 9.91 -4.53
N ASN A 152 -10.94 9.03 -5.51
CA ASN A 152 -9.87 8.68 -6.43
C ASN A 152 -9.50 9.87 -7.37
N PRO A 153 -8.20 10.16 -7.57
CA PRO A 153 -7.76 11.29 -8.39
C PRO A 153 -7.98 11.11 -9.90
N PHE A 154 -8.18 9.88 -10.37
CA PHE A 154 -8.46 9.58 -11.78
C PHE A 154 -9.96 9.69 -12.10
N ASN A 155 -10.82 9.32 -11.16
CA ASN A 155 -12.27 9.42 -11.27
C ASN A 155 -12.90 9.57 -9.88
N ARG A 156 -13.49 10.74 -9.59
CA ARG A 156 -13.99 11.08 -8.25
C ARG A 156 -15.21 10.28 -7.80
N GLU A 157 -15.88 9.56 -8.72
CA GLU A 157 -16.97 8.62 -8.40
C GLU A 157 -16.45 7.28 -7.86
N LEU A 158 -15.13 7.08 -7.91
CA LEU A 158 -14.47 5.88 -7.42
C LEU A 158 -13.76 6.13 -6.09
N SER A 159 -13.63 5.05 -5.34
CA SER A 159 -12.83 4.97 -4.12
C SER A 159 -11.35 5.05 -4.46
N THR A 160 -10.59 5.73 -3.61
CA THR A 160 -9.13 5.67 -3.65
C THR A 160 -8.57 4.40 -2.97
N GLY A 161 -9.44 3.52 -2.47
CA GLY A 161 -9.05 2.42 -1.59
C GLY A 161 -8.78 2.88 -0.16
N GLY A 162 -8.25 1.99 0.66
CA GLY A 162 -8.04 2.25 2.08
C GLY A 162 -7.40 1.06 2.79
N SER A 163 -6.82 1.25 3.98
CA SER A 163 -6.90 2.46 4.79
C SER A 163 -5.85 3.54 4.50
N SER A 164 -4.91 3.32 3.57
CA SER A 164 -3.90 4.33 3.16
C SER A 164 -4.38 5.18 1.96
N GLY A 165 -5.67 5.48 1.86
CA GLY A 165 -6.24 6.12 0.67
C GLY A 165 -5.84 7.57 0.49
N GLY A 166 -5.59 8.31 1.57
CA GLY A 166 -5.04 9.67 1.48
C GLY A 166 -3.69 9.71 0.76
N GLU A 167 -2.78 8.78 1.08
CA GLU A 167 -1.52 8.61 0.35
C GLU A 167 -1.78 8.28 -1.12
N GLY A 168 -2.68 7.33 -1.41
CA GLY A 168 -3.05 6.95 -2.78
C GLY A 168 -3.56 8.14 -3.61
N ALA A 169 -4.44 8.95 -3.04
CA ALA A 169 -5.00 10.12 -3.70
C ALA A 169 -3.97 11.24 -3.89
N LEU A 170 -3.13 11.50 -2.89
CA LEU A 170 -2.07 12.51 -2.97
C LEU A 170 -1.00 12.15 -4.00
N LEU A 171 -0.52 10.90 -3.97
CA LEU A 171 0.46 10.39 -4.92
C LEU A 171 -0.13 10.33 -6.34
N GLY A 172 -1.35 9.80 -6.50
CA GLY A 172 -2.05 9.73 -7.78
C GLY A 172 -2.29 11.12 -8.40
N SER A 173 -2.48 12.15 -7.58
CA SER A 173 -2.55 13.56 -8.00
C SER A 173 -1.20 14.17 -8.39
N ARG A 174 -0.09 13.41 -8.30
CA ARG A 174 1.30 13.89 -8.43
C ARG A 174 1.66 14.97 -7.42
N ALA A 175 0.91 15.04 -6.32
CA ALA A 175 1.11 16.00 -5.24
C ALA A 175 2.03 15.46 -4.14
N GLY A 176 2.41 14.19 -4.22
CA GLY A 176 3.55 13.58 -3.53
C GLY A 176 4.26 12.62 -4.48
N LEU A 177 5.48 12.24 -4.14
CA LEU A 177 6.25 11.27 -4.93
C LEU A 177 6.61 9.99 -4.14
N LEU A 178 6.57 10.04 -2.81
CA LEU A 178 6.87 8.96 -1.85
C LEU A 178 6.08 9.27 -0.59
N GLY A 179 5.34 8.28 -0.13
CA GLY A 179 4.54 8.30 1.06
C GLY A 179 4.88 7.14 1.98
N VAL A 180 4.43 7.21 3.22
CA VAL A 180 4.48 6.07 4.15
C VAL A 180 3.08 5.68 4.55
N GLY A 181 2.68 4.48 4.15
CA GLY A 181 1.41 3.86 4.52
C GLY A 181 1.59 2.75 5.56
N SER A 182 0.48 2.10 5.90
CA SER A 182 0.46 0.89 6.72
C SER A 182 -0.57 -0.11 6.23
N ASP A 183 -0.38 -1.37 6.61
CA ASP A 183 -1.17 -2.48 6.11
C ASP A 183 -1.23 -3.66 7.10
N ILE A 184 -2.45 -4.17 7.31
CA ILE A 184 -2.75 -5.37 8.10
C ILE A 184 -3.71 -6.33 7.36
N GLY A 185 -4.19 -5.93 6.18
CA GLY A 185 -5.23 -6.62 5.41
C GLY A 185 -5.33 -6.20 3.93
N GLY A 186 -4.47 -5.29 3.46
CA GLY A 186 -4.49 -4.72 2.10
C GLY A 186 -4.33 -3.22 2.02
N SER A 187 -4.19 -2.53 3.14
CA SER A 187 -4.38 -1.08 3.21
C SER A 187 -3.41 -0.21 2.41
N ILE A 188 -2.22 -0.71 2.07
CA ILE A 188 -1.34 -0.06 1.09
C ILE A 188 -1.68 -0.52 -0.33
N ARG A 189 -1.99 -1.81 -0.49
CA ARG A 189 -2.31 -2.43 -1.77
C ARG A 189 -3.60 -1.94 -2.43
N TYR A 190 -4.63 -1.59 -1.67
CA TYR A 190 -5.87 -1.02 -2.24
C TYR A 190 -5.64 0.33 -2.92
N ALA A 191 -4.62 1.06 -2.47
CA ALA A 191 -4.13 2.27 -3.10
C ALA A 191 -3.08 2.00 -4.21
N LEU A 192 -2.93 0.72 -4.61
CA LEU A 192 -2.06 0.20 -5.66
C LEU A 192 -0.55 0.33 -5.40
N ASP A 193 -0.09 -0.07 -4.22
CA ASP A 193 1.34 0.06 -3.87
C ASP A 193 1.95 -1.12 -3.07
N SER A 194 3.16 -0.93 -2.53
CA SER A 194 4.09 -1.95 -2.02
C SER A 194 4.00 -2.24 -0.53
N PHE A 195 4.19 -3.51 -0.17
CA PHE A 195 4.03 -4.06 1.18
C PHE A 195 5.15 -5.04 1.54
N PRO A 196 5.85 -4.86 2.68
CA PRO A 196 6.86 -5.81 3.16
C PRO A 196 6.30 -6.89 4.09
N SER A 197 7.11 -7.93 4.36
CA SER A 197 6.90 -8.82 5.49
C SER A 197 6.96 -8.09 6.84
N SER A 198 6.25 -8.63 7.82
CA SER A 198 6.30 -8.15 9.20
C SER A 198 7.72 -8.15 9.75
N HIS A 199 8.00 -7.17 10.62
CA HIS A 199 9.30 -6.92 11.23
C HIS A 199 10.44 -6.54 10.26
N ARG A 200 10.17 -6.41 8.95
CA ARG A 200 11.17 -5.92 7.97
C ARG A 200 11.49 -4.43 8.16
N LEU A 201 10.47 -3.66 8.52
CA LEU A 201 10.53 -2.23 8.78
C LEU A 201 10.04 -1.93 10.21
N PRO A 202 10.49 -0.82 10.83
CA PRO A 202 10.09 -0.47 12.18
C PRO A 202 8.62 -0.04 12.27
N ALA A 203 7.92 -0.46 13.32
CA ALA A 203 6.49 -0.21 13.50
C ALA A 203 6.15 0.54 14.80
N SER A 204 7.14 1.03 15.56
CA SER A 204 6.88 1.85 16.75
C SER A 204 6.39 3.25 16.40
N GLY A 205 5.46 3.76 17.21
CA GLY A 205 4.83 5.07 17.01
C GLY A 205 3.57 5.05 16.14
N LEU A 206 2.93 3.89 15.97
CA LEU A 206 1.60 3.79 15.37
C LEU A 206 0.51 4.02 16.43
N VAL A 207 -0.54 4.74 16.05
CA VAL A 207 -1.73 5.02 16.84
C VAL A 207 -2.91 4.31 16.20
N GLY A 208 -3.81 3.74 16.98
CA GLY A 208 -4.91 2.93 16.47
C GLY A 208 -5.45 2.01 17.55
N SER A 209 -6.55 1.33 17.23
CA SER A 209 -7.14 0.31 18.10
C SER A 209 -6.28 -0.97 18.13
N TYR A 210 -6.52 -1.80 19.14
CA TYR A 210 -5.92 -3.12 19.28
C TYR A 210 -4.41 -3.10 19.48
N LYS A 211 -3.90 -2.10 20.21
CA LYS A 211 -2.48 -2.04 20.59
C LYS A 211 -2.10 -3.29 21.40
N GLY A 212 -0.95 -3.87 21.08
CA GLY A 212 -0.44 -5.09 21.72
C GLY A 212 -0.96 -6.40 21.13
N LYS A 213 -1.80 -6.36 20.08
CA LYS A 213 -2.24 -7.55 19.36
C LYS A 213 -1.13 -8.07 18.43
N GLU A 214 -0.78 -9.35 18.57
CA GLU A 214 0.23 -10.04 17.74
C GLU A 214 -0.38 -11.15 16.85
N ASN A 215 -1.71 -11.25 16.81
CA ASN A 215 -2.42 -12.27 16.02
C ASN A 215 -2.16 -12.09 14.50
N ILE A 216 -2.15 -10.85 14.04
CA ILE A 216 -1.68 -10.43 12.72
C ILE A 216 -0.93 -9.13 12.93
N ASN A 217 0.33 -9.08 12.51
CA ASN A 217 1.17 -7.92 12.70
C ASN A 217 0.85 -6.85 11.64
N ILE A 218 0.68 -5.62 12.10
CA ILE A 218 0.66 -4.45 11.23
C ILE A 218 2.07 -4.20 10.70
N VAL A 219 2.18 -3.75 9.46
CA VAL A 219 3.44 -3.29 8.89
C VAL A 219 3.28 -1.88 8.34
N ILE A 220 4.40 -1.19 8.20
CA ILE A 220 4.52 0.03 7.40
C ILE A 220 5.15 -0.30 6.05
N GLY A 221 4.92 0.54 5.04
CA GLY A 221 5.55 0.38 3.74
C GLY A 221 5.61 1.68 2.96
N PRO A 222 6.57 1.81 2.02
CA PRO A 222 6.62 2.94 1.10
C PRO A 222 5.47 2.88 0.11
N MET A 223 5.00 4.06 -0.30
CA MET A 223 4.11 4.23 -1.43
C MET A 223 4.78 5.17 -2.44
N ALA A 224 4.98 4.76 -3.70
CA ALA A 224 5.70 5.56 -4.70
C ALA A 224 5.30 5.23 -6.15
N HIS A 225 5.79 6.06 -7.08
CA HIS A 225 5.52 5.91 -8.52
C HIS A 225 6.46 4.93 -9.25
N SER A 226 7.45 4.36 -8.57
CA SER A 226 8.41 3.47 -9.22
C SER A 226 9.08 2.49 -8.25
N THR A 227 9.40 1.31 -8.77
CA THR A 227 10.20 0.27 -8.08
C THR A 227 11.50 0.81 -7.51
N ARG A 228 12.14 1.75 -8.21
CA ARG A 228 13.40 2.36 -7.78
C ARG A 228 13.21 3.23 -6.52
N ASP A 229 12.08 3.94 -6.43
CA ASP A 229 11.79 4.79 -5.27
C ASP A 229 11.38 3.96 -4.05
N ILE A 230 10.68 2.84 -4.27
CA ILE A 230 10.42 1.82 -3.24
C ILE A 230 11.74 1.24 -2.73
N GLU A 231 12.64 0.83 -3.62
CA GLU A 231 13.97 0.34 -3.25
C GLU A 231 14.78 1.38 -2.46
N LEU A 232 14.79 2.65 -2.91
CA LEU A 232 15.47 3.73 -2.21
C LEU A 232 14.96 3.85 -0.77
N PHE A 233 13.65 3.76 -0.54
CA PHE A 233 13.09 3.80 0.80
C PHE A 233 13.64 2.67 1.68
N PHE A 234 13.63 1.42 1.21
CA PHE A 234 14.19 0.29 1.98
C PHE A 234 15.69 0.45 2.26
N GLN A 235 16.45 0.91 1.27
CA GLN A 235 17.89 1.18 1.41
C GLN A 235 18.13 2.23 2.50
N VAL A 236 17.40 3.35 2.46
CA VAL A 236 17.53 4.43 3.44
C VAL A 236 17.12 3.95 4.82
N ILE A 237 15.93 3.35 4.99
CA ILE A 237 15.52 2.90 6.32
C ILE A 237 16.52 1.89 6.88
N SER A 238 16.97 0.93 6.07
CA SER A 238 17.92 -0.09 6.50
C SER A 238 19.31 0.47 6.82
N SER A 239 19.77 1.53 6.15
CA SER A 239 21.10 2.13 6.40
C SER A 239 21.21 2.84 7.74
N TYR A 240 20.07 3.14 8.39
CA TYR A 240 20.01 3.72 9.73
C TYR A 240 19.84 2.65 10.82
N GLU A 241 20.03 1.37 10.47
CA GLU A 241 20.05 0.23 11.40
C GLU A 241 18.86 0.25 12.39
N PRO A 242 17.61 0.24 11.89
CA PRO A 242 16.41 0.47 12.71
C PRO A 242 16.25 -0.55 13.85
N TRP A 243 16.83 -1.75 13.70
CA TRP A 243 16.90 -2.78 14.75
C TRP A 243 17.66 -2.35 16.02
N ASN A 244 18.49 -1.31 15.95
CA ASN A 244 19.14 -0.72 17.13
C ASN A 244 18.27 0.33 17.85
N ILE A 245 17.09 0.63 17.30
CA ILE A 245 16.24 1.73 17.75
C ILE A 245 14.81 1.27 18.04
N ASP A 246 14.33 0.27 17.30
CA ASP A 246 12.99 -0.27 17.40
C ASP A 246 13.04 -1.80 17.59
N PRO A 247 12.62 -2.31 18.78
CA PRO A 247 12.71 -3.73 19.11
C PRO A 247 11.79 -4.61 18.26
N SER A 248 10.85 -4.02 17.51
CA SER A 248 9.99 -4.78 16.61
C SER A 248 10.68 -5.15 15.29
N THR A 249 11.91 -4.70 15.04
CA THR A 249 12.57 -4.82 13.73
C THR A 249 13.64 -5.91 13.74
N LEU A 250 13.61 -6.79 12.75
CA LEU A 250 14.65 -7.81 12.58
C LEU A 250 15.95 -7.20 12.03
N THR A 251 17.08 -7.71 12.49
CA THR A 251 18.42 -7.33 12.01
C THR A 251 18.70 -7.91 10.62
N ILE A 252 18.11 -7.31 9.59
CA ILE A 252 18.27 -7.72 8.20
C ILE A 252 18.71 -6.49 7.40
N PRO A 253 20.00 -6.30 7.13
CA PRO A 253 20.47 -5.23 6.25
C PRO A 253 19.93 -5.37 4.83
N TRP A 254 19.76 -4.26 4.11
CA TRP A 254 19.41 -4.30 2.69
C TRP A 254 20.58 -4.83 1.86
N ASN A 255 20.31 -5.78 0.97
CA ASN A 255 21.29 -6.29 0.03
C ASN A 255 20.93 -5.93 -1.43
N SER A 256 21.49 -4.84 -1.95
CA SER A 256 21.21 -4.36 -3.31
C SER A 256 21.50 -5.40 -4.39
N ALA A 257 22.47 -6.32 -4.19
CA ALA A 257 22.75 -7.37 -5.17
C ALA A 257 21.58 -8.36 -5.33
N LEU A 258 20.71 -8.50 -4.33
CA LEU A 258 19.50 -9.30 -4.42
C LEU A 258 18.35 -8.56 -5.12
N ALA A 259 18.39 -7.23 -5.16
CA ALA A 259 17.41 -6.38 -5.81
C ALA A 259 17.74 -6.09 -7.27
N GLU A 260 18.91 -6.52 -7.77
CA GLU A 260 19.23 -6.45 -9.19
C GLU A 260 18.50 -7.53 -9.99
N PRO A 261 17.96 -7.19 -11.17
CA PRO A 261 17.33 -8.18 -12.04
C PRO A 261 18.38 -9.19 -12.48
N LYS A 262 18.07 -10.49 -12.31
CA LYS A 262 18.96 -11.57 -12.73
C LYS A 262 18.78 -11.87 -14.21
N ALA A 263 19.84 -12.35 -14.86
CA ALA A 263 19.77 -12.85 -16.24
C ALA A 263 19.00 -14.19 -16.36
N GLU A 264 18.81 -14.89 -15.24
CA GLU A 264 18.10 -16.16 -15.17
C GLU A 264 16.61 -16.01 -15.51
N LYS A 265 16.06 -16.99 -16.22
CA LYS A 265 14.63 -17.02 -16.52
C LYS A 265 13.82 -17.39 -15.28
N LEU A 266 12.93 -16.48 -14.92
CA LEU A 266 11.95 -16.63 -13.85
C LEU A 266 10.96 -17.77 -14.11
N VAL A 267 10.51 -18.41 -13.03
CA VAL A 267 9.30 -19.24 -12.96
C VAL A 267 8.23 -18.46 -12.21
N ILE A 268 7.22 -17.98 -12.92
CA ILE A 268 6.13 -17.17 -12.35
C ILE A 268 4.88 -18.04 -12.19
N GLY A 269 4.31 -18.05 -10.99
CA GLY A 269 2.98 -18.59 -10.74
C GLY A 269 1.90 -17.60 -11.16
N LEU A 270 0.90 -18.02 -11.92
CA LEU A 270 -0.22 -17.18 -12.34
C LEU A 270 -1.47 -17.54 -11.54
N LEU A 271 -1.89 -16.68 -10.62
CA LEU A 271 -3.15 -16.81 -9.89
C LEU A 271 -4.17 -15.87 -10.53
N VAL A 272 -5.12 -16.41 -11.29
CA VAL A 272 -6.14 -15.60 -11.99
C VAL A 272 -7.34 -15.29 -11.09
N ASP A 273 -7.81 -16.30 -10.36
CA ASP A 273 -9.04 -16.25 -9.57
C ASP A 273 -8.75 -16.88 -8.20
N ASP A 274 -9.22 -16.27 -7.12
CA ASP A 274 -8.99 -16.75 -5.75
C ASP A 274 -9.92 -17.92 -5.34
N GLY A 275 -10.84 -18.30 -6.23
CA GLY A 275 -11.87 -19.30 -5.99
C GLY A 275 -13.12 -18.76 -5.29
N VAL A 276 -13.16 -17.46 -4.97
CA VAL A 276 -14.21 -16.83 -4.16
C VAL A 276 -14.92 -15.71 -4.92
N VAL A 277 -14.20 -14.69 -5.40
CA VAL A 277 -14.77 -13.56 -6.14
C VAL A 277 -13.96 -13.34 -7.41
N ALA A 278 -14.58 -13.58 -8.57
CA ALA A 278 -13.89 -13.42 -9.85
C ALA A 278 -13.49 -11.95 -10.08
N PRO A 279 -12.29 -11.69 -10.63
CA PRO A 279 -11.90 -10.34 -10.98
C PRO A 279 -12.71 -9.79 -12.14
N HIS A 280 -12.80 -8.46 -12.21
CA HIS A 280 -13.37 -7.77 -13.37
C HIS A 280 -12.62 -8.18 -14.65
N PRO A 281 -13.35 -8.38 -15.76
CA PRO A 281 -12.76 -8.84 -17.03
C PRO A 281 -11.53 -8.05 -17.53
N PRO A 282 -11.43 -6.71 -17.39
CA PRO A 282 -10.23 -5.98 -17.79
C PRO A 282 -8.98 -6.33 -16.99
N ILE A 283 -9.14 -6.71 -15.71
CA ILE A 283 -8.02 -7.15 -14.87
C ILE A 283 -7.49 -8.48 -15.38
N VAL A 284 -8.40 -9.40 -15.72
CA VAL A 284 -8.06 -10.72 -16.29
C VAL A 284 -7.38 -10.57 -17.64
N ASP A 285 -7.84 -9.64 -18.48
CA ASP A 285 -7.22 -9.33 -19.77
C ASP A 285 -5.79 -8.79 -19.60
N CYS A 286 -5.57 -7.80 -18.74
CA CYS A 286 -4.23 -7.29 -18.43
C CYS A 286 -3.32 -8.38 -17.84
N LEU A 287 -3.86 -9.26 -16.99
CA LEU A 287 -3.12 -10.40 -16.43
C LEU A 287 -2.68 -11.39 -17.51
N ASN A 288 -3.57 -11.72 -18.46
CA ASN A 288 -3.26 -12.59 -19.59
C ASN A 288 -2.23 -11.98 -20.54
N LYS A 289 -2.35 -10.69 -20.86
CA LYS A 289 -1.35 -9.95 -21.66
C LYS A 289 0.03 -9.96 -20.98
N THR A 290 0.06 -9.73 -19.67
CA THR A 290 1.30 -9.80 -18.88
C THR A 290 1.91 -11.20 -18.90
N ARG A 291 1.10 -12.27 -18.74
CA ARG A 291 1.54 -13.67 -18.92
C ARG A 291 2.16 -13.87 -20.30
N ASP A 292 1.47 -13.47 -21.36
CA ASP A 292 1.91 -13.72 -22.74
C ASP A 292 3.22 -12.99 -23.04
N ALA A 293 3.38 -11.76 -22.53
CA ALA A 293 4.62 -11.00 -22.62
C ALA A 293 5.79 -11.66 -21.85
N LEU A 294 5.53 -12.19 -20.65
CA LEU A 294 6.53 -12.94 -19.88
C LEU A 294 6.98 -14.20 -20.62
N VAL A 295 6.04 -14.96 -21.20
CA VAL A 295 6.33 -16.15 -22.01
C VAL A 295 7.13 -15.78 -23.25
N ALA A 296 6.76 -14.70 -23.96
CA ALA A 296 7.48 -14.20 -25.13
C ALA A 296 8.91 -13.77 -24.79
N ALA A 297 9.15 -13.23 -23.59
CA ALA A 297 10.47 -12.92 -23.06
C ALA A 297 11.26 -14.16 -22.57
N GLY A 298 10.67 -15.36 -22.66
CA GLY A 298 11.31 -16.63 -22.32
C GLY A 298 11.23 -17.01 -20.84
N HIS A 299 10.40 -16.32 -20.05
CA HIS A 299 10.09 -16.74 -18.69
C HIS A 299 9.15 -17.95 -18.72
N GLU A 300 9.23 -18.79 -17.70
CA GLU A 300 8.25 -19.85 -17.48
C GLU A 300 7.08 -19.27 -16.68
N VAL A 301 5.87 -19.42 -17.19
CA VAL A 301 4.65 -19.07 -16.45
C VAL A 301 3.81 -20.33 -16.28
N ILE A 302 3.53 -20.69 -15.03
CA ILE A 302 2.73 -21.86 -14.68
C ILE A 302 1.50 -21.41 -13.89
N ASP A 303 0.44 -22.20 -13.98
CA ASP A 303 -0.77 -21.93 -13.23
C ASP A 303 -0.55 -22.12 -11.71
N PHE A 304 -0.94 -21.10 -10.93
CA PHE A 304 -0.90 -21.13 -9.47
C PHE A 304 -2.32 -21.29 -8.95
N GLN A 305 -2.66 -22.53 -8.59
CA GLN A 305 -3.99 -22.89 -8.09
C GLN A 305 -4.33 -22.11 -6.81
N PRO A 306 -5.55 -21.56 -6.67
CA PRO A 306 -5.99 -20.92 -5.44
C PRO A 306 -5.99 -21.92 -4.29
N PHE A 307 -5.59 -21.48 -3.10
CA PHE A 307 -5.46 -22.33 -1.93
C PHE A 307 -6.27 -21.79 -0.76
N GLU A 308 -7.45 -22.36 -0.52
CA GLU A 308 -8.26 -22.11 0.68
C GLU A 308 -8.51 -20.61 1.01
N HIS A 309 -8.74 -19.76 -0.01
CA HIS A 309 -8.87 -18.32 0.20
C HIS A 309 -10.05 -17.92 1.10
N MET A 310 -11.18 -18.63 1.04
CA MET A 310 -12.32 -18.35 1.94
C MET A 310 -11.97 -18.68 3.39
N GLN A 311 -11.38 -19.85 3.64
CA GLN A 311 -10.95 -20.26 4.98
C GLN A 311 -9.89 -19.30 5.54
N ALA A 312 -8.96 -18.87 4.69
CA ALA A 312 -7.97 -17.85 5.04
C ALA A 312 -8.62 -16.53 5.42
N PHE A 313 -9.64 -16.09 4.68
CA PHE A 313 -10.38 -14.87 4.99
C PHE A 313 -11.13 -14.98 6.33
N GLU A 314 -11.85 -16.07 6.57
CA GLU A 314 -12.56 -16.33 7.84
C GLU A 314 -11.60 -16.35 9.04
N LEU A 315 -10.47 -17.06 8.89
CA LEU A 315 -9.42 -17.11 9.90
C LEU A 315 -8.81 -15.72 10.15
N LEU A 316 -8.55 -14.95 9.09
CA LEU A 316 -8.01 -13.60 9.21
C LEU A 316 -8.96 -12.69 9.99
N ILE A 317 -10.26 -12.68 9.67
CA ILE A 317 -11.25 -11.86 10.38
C ILE A 317 -11.26 -12.21 11.88
N LYS A 318 -11.27 -13.50 12.21
CA LYS A 318 -11.17 -14.00 13.61
C LYS A 318 -9.91 -13.49 14.32
N LEU A 319 -8.77 -13.47 13.62
CA LEU A 319 -7.50 -12.98 14.18
C LEU A 319 -7.44 -11.45 14.28
N LEU A 320 -8.12 -10.73 13.39
CA LEU A 320 -8.12 -9.28 13.36
C LEU A 320 -9.07 -8.64 14.39
N LEU A 321 -10.20 -9.30 14.68
CA LEU A 321 -11.22 -8.87 15.64
C LEU A 321 -11.35 -9.85 16.82
N PRO A 322 -10.27 -10.12 17.58
CA PRO A 322 -10.32 -11.13 18.63
C PRO A 322 -11.28 -10.76 19.77
N ASP A 323 -11.60 -9.48 19.95
CA ASP A 323 -12.54 -8.97 20.95
C ASP A 323 -13.95 -8.75 20.39
N ALA A 324 -14.23 -9.25 19.18
CA ALA A 324 -15.48 -9.04 18.47
C ALA A 324 -15.86 -7.55 18.33
N ALA A 325 -14.86 -6.71 18.01
CA ALA A 325 -14.98 -5.27 17.77
C ALA A 325 -15.37 -4.43 19.01
N ALA A 326 -15.17 -4.94 20.22
CA ALA A 326 -15.56 -4.26 21.45
C ALA A 326 -14.80 -2.95 21.71
N GLU A 327 -13.48 -2.94 21.55
CA GLU A 327 -12.64 -1.74 21.73
C GLU A 327 -13.03 -0.63 20.73
N MET A 328 -13.25 -1.02 19.46
CA MET A 328 -13.70 -0.09 18.42
C MET A 328 -15.05 0.52 18.77
N ARG A 329 -16.05 -0.30 19.15
CA ARG A 329 -17.36 0.20 19.59
C ARG A 329 -17.26 1.12 20.81
N ALA A 330 -16.43 0.77 21.78
CA ALA A 330 -16.22 1.59 22.98
C ALA A 330 -15.64 2.97 22.60
N THR A 331 -14.65 2.99 21.69
CA THR A 331 -14.01 4.23 21.24
C THR A 331 -14.97 5.13 20.46
N LEU A 332 -15.79 4.56 19.57
CA LEU A 332 -16.85 5.30 18.87
C LEU A 332 -17.86 5.92 19.85
N ALA A 333 -18.25 5.16 20.89
CA ALA A 333 -19.20 5.59 21.91
C ALA A 333 -18.69 6.77 22.78
N GLU A 334 -17.37 6.96 22.93
CA GLU A 334 -16.81 8.09 23.69
C GLU A 334 -17.19 9.45 23.10
N SER A 335 -17.31 9.53 21.77
CA SER A 335 -17.74 10.76 21.08
C SER A 335 -19.22 10.73 20.67
N GLY A 336 -19.82 9.54 20.60
CA GLY A 336 -21.17 9.33 20.06
C GLY A 336 -21.22 9.41 18.52
N GLU A 337 -20.07 9.33 17.85
CA GLU A 337 -20.03 9.34 16.39
C GLU A 337 -20.67 8.07 15.79
N PRO A 338 -21.36 8.16 14.64
CA PRO A 338 -21.86 6.98 13.96
C PRO A 338 -20.71 6.19 13.30
N ALA A 339 -20.88 4.88 13.15
CA ALA A 339 -19.97 4.10 12.30
C ALA A 339 -20.20 4.46 10.82
N VAL A 340 -19.13 4.69 10.05
CA VAL A 340 -19.24 4.83 8.58
C VAL A 340 -19.54 3.47 7.94
N PRO A 341 -20.13 3.38 6.72
CA PRO A 341 -20.68 2.13 6.19
C PRO A 341 -19.78 0.89 6.27
N ASN A 342 -18.50 1.00 5.89
CA ASN A 342 -17.56 -0.14 5.99
C ASN A 342 -17.24 -0.54 7.45
N VAL A 343 -17.18 0.43 8.36
CA VAL A 343 -16.97 0.17 9.79
C VAL A 343 -18.24 -0.37 10.43
N GLU A 344 -19.43 0.10 10.03
CA GLU A 344 -20.71 -0.44 10.47
C GLU A 344 -20.84 -1.92 10.13
N ALA A 345 -20.48 -2.31 8.90
CA ALA A 345 -20.47 -3.71 8.49
C ALA A 345 -19.53 -4.57 9.36
N LEU A 346 -18.36 -4.04 9.72
CA LEU A 346 -17.39 -4.70 10.59
C LEU A 346 -17.89 -4.82 12.03
N VAL A 347 -18.49 -3.75 12.57
CA VAL A 347 -19.08 -3.74 13.90
C VAL A 347 -20.23 -4.75 13.98
N ALA A 348 -21.11 -4.77 12.98
CA ALA A 348 -22.21 -5.73 12.89
C ALA A 348 -21.72 -7.19 12.79
N LEU A 349 -20.58 -7.42 12.13
CA LEU A 349 -19.93 -8.72 12.11
C LEU A 349 -19.42 -9.11 13.51
N GLY A 350 -18.79 -8.16 14.22
CA GLY A 350 -18.37 -8.33 15.60
C GLY A 350 -19.53 -8.63 16.55
N GLU A 351 -20.65 -7.91 16.44
CA GLU A 351 -21.83 -8.10 17.30
C GLU A 351 -22.50 -9.48 17.15
N LYS A 352 -22.37 -10.10 15.97
CA LYS A 352 -22.82 -11.49 15.73
C LYS A 352 -21.81 -12.52 16.23
N GLY A 353 -20.56 -12.11 16.41
CA GLY A 353 -19.47 -12.94 16.89
C GLY A 353 -19.36 -12.94 18.41
N THR A 354 -18.40 -13.70 18.92
CA THR A 354 -18.07 -13.74 20.34
C THR A 354 -16.59 -13.43 20.50
N ALA A 355 -16.26 -12.59 21.49
CA ALA A 355 -14.87 -12.33 21.85
C ALA A 355 -14.16 -13.64 22.20
N LEU A 356 -12.95 -13.80 21.67
CA LEU A 356 -12.09 -14.92 21.98
C LEU A 356 -11.56 -14.76 23.41
N SER A 357 -11.65 -15.83 24.20
CA SER A 357 -10.82 -15.96 25.40
C SER A 357 -9.33 -16.02 25.02
N LEU A 358 -8.45 -15.77 25.99
CA LEU A 358 -7.00 -15.87 25.78
C LEU A 358 -6.59 -17.23 25.17
N ALA A 359 -7.15 -18.32 25.68
CA ALA A 359 -6.89 -19.66 25.17
C ALA A 359 -7.36 -19.85 23.72
N GLN A 360 -8.53 -19.30 23.37
CA GLN A 360 -9.03 -19.33 21.99
C GLN A 360 -8.20 -18.44 21.04
N SER A 361 -7.68 -17.31 21.52
CA SER A 361 -6.74 -16.49 20.74
C SER A 361 -5.44 -17.24 20.46
N TYR A 362 -4.90 -17.97 21.43
CA TYR A 362 -3.71 -18.82 21.22
C TYR A 362 -4.00 -19.96 20.24
N ALA A 363 -5.16 -20.61 20.35
CA ALA A 363 -5.58 -21.63 19.40
C ALA A 363 -5.70 -21.07 17.97
N ALA A 364 -6.23 -19.85 17.81
CA ALA A 364 -6.29 -19.18 16.51
C ALA A 364 -4.89 -18.88 15.95
N ASN A 365 -3.92 -18.52 16.80
CA ASN A 365 -2.54 -18.32 16.37
C ASN A 365 -1.85 -19.61 15.93
N VAL A 366 -2.16 -20.75 16.58
CA VAL A 366 -1.72 -22.07 16.11
C VAL A 366 -2.32 -22.38 14.74
N GLU A 367 -3.62 -22.18 14.58
CA GLU A 367 -4.33 -22.39 13.30
C GLU A 367 -3.73 -21.54 12.16
N ARG A 368 -3.37 -20.27 12.44
CA ARG A 368 -2.66 -19.38 11.53
C ARG A 368 -1.31 -19.97 11.09
N ASP A 369 -0.51 -20.44 12.04
CA ASP A 369 0.84 -20.92 11.75
C ASP A 369 0.82 -22.29 11.04
N GLU A 370 -0.16 -23.14 11.34
CA GLU A 370 -0.44 -24.35 10.56
C GLU A 370 -0.89 -24.02 9.13
N PHE A 371 -1.77 -23.03 8.96
CA PHE A 371 -2.18 -22.55 7.63
C PHE A 371 -0.97 -22.08 6.82
N ARG A 372 -0.08 -21.28 7.42
CA ARG A 372 1.16 -20.81 6.79
C ARG A 372 2.06 -21.95 6.34
N LEU A 373 2.20 -23.00 7.15
CA LEU A 373 2.99 -24.16 6.78
C LEU A 373 2.39 -24.90 5.57
N ARG A 374 1.08 -25.09 5.54
CA ARG A 374 0.39 -25.73 4.40
C ARG A 374 0.50 -24.88 3.13
N ALA A 375 0.33 -23.56 3.23
CA ALA A 375 0.50 -22.65 2.10
C ALA A 375 1.95 -22.61 1.58
N LEU A 376 2.95 -22.71 2.47
CA LEU A 376 4.35 -22.84 2.07
C LEU A 376 4.60 -24.14 1.30
N ASN A 377 4.01 -25.25 1.74
CA ASN A 377 4.07 -26.52 1.00
C ASN A 377 3.42 -26.39 -0.38
N HIS A 378 2.22 -25.80 -0.45
CA HIS A 378 1.55 -25.50 -1.73
C HIS A 378 2.43 -24.68 -2.69
N TRP A 379 3.13 -23.65 -2.17
CA TRP A 379 4.11 -22.90 -2.94
C TRP A 379 5.25 -23.79 -3.41
N ASN A 380 5.86 -24.58 -2.54
CA ASN A 380 7.00 -25.43 -2.87
C ASN A 380 6.64 -26.54 -3.88
N ASP A 381 5.42 -27.09 -3.80
CA ASP A 381 4.92 -28.14 -4.67
C ASP A 381 4.76 -27.68 -6.13
N THR A 382 4.77 -26.37 -6.39
CA THR A 382 4.87 -25.82 -7.75
C THR A 382 6.12 -26.30 -8.50
N ALA A 383 7.17 -26.73 -7.79
CA ALA A 383 8.35 -27.34 -8.37
C ALA A 383 8.01 -28.53 -9.28
N SER A 384 7.04 -29.36 -8.87
CA SER A 384 6.58 -30.54 -9.61
C SER A 384 5.90 -30.19 -10.94
N ARG A 385 5.44 -28.95 -11.10
CA ARG A 385 4.74 -28.44 -12.29
C ARG A 385 5.62 -27.53 -13.16
N SER A 386 6.77 -27.10 -12.65
CA SER A 386 7.75 -26.31 -13.39
C SER A 386 8.67 -27.22 -14.22
N LYS A 387 9.09 -26.75 -15.40
CA LYS A 387 10.09 -27.39 -16.25
C LYS A 387 11.47 -27.38 -15.61
N SER A 388 11.77 -26.36 -14.80
CA SER A 388 13.06 -26.25 -14.11
C SER A 388 13.17 -27.12 -12.86
N GLY A 389 12.08 -27.74 -12.41
CA GLY A 389 12.03 -28.48 -11.15
C GLY A 389 12.17 -27.58 -9.90
N ARG A 390 12.02 -26.26 -10.06
CA ARG A 390 12.12 -25.27 -8.98
C ARG A 390 10.74 -24.73 -8.64
N PRO A 391 10.44 -24.42 -7.36
CA PRO A 391 9.23 -23.67 -7.04
C PRO A 391 9.18 -22.33 -7.77
N VAL A 392 7.98 -21.77 -7.92
CA VAL A 392 7.81 -20.41 -8.46
C VAL A 392 8.66 -19.40 -7.68
N ASP A 393 9.27 -18.48 -8.42
CA ASP A 393 10.09 -17.38 -7.90
C ASP A 393 9.19 -16.26 -7.33
N ALA A 394 8.02 -16.04 -7.93
CA ALA A 394 6.97 -15.12 -7.49
C ALA A 394 5.59 -15.55 -8.03
N VAL A 395 4.52 -15.02 -7.42
CA VAL A 395 3.14 -15.20 -7.90
C VAL A 395 2.63 -13.88 -8.47
N LEU A 396 2.24 -13.88 -9.74
CA LEU A 396 1.54 -12.80 -10.42
C LEU A 396 0.02 -13.03 -10.26
N SER A 397 -0.69 -12.02 -9.77
CA SER A 397 -2.12 -12.10 -9.49
C SER A 397 -2.82 -10.74 -9.64
N PRO A 398 -4.16 -10.69 -9.69
CA PRO A 398 -4.91 -9.44 -9.54
C PRO A 398 -4.49 -8.69 -8.27
N ALA A 399 -4.49 -7.35 -8.30
CA ALA A 399 -4.36 -6.55 -7.08
C ALA A 399 -5.67 -6.51 -6.27
N SER A 400 -6.80 -6.64 -6.96
CA SER A 400 -8.15 -6.68 -6.42
C SER A 400 -9.07 -7.43 -7.39
N TYR A 401 -10.24 -7.83 -6.90
CA TYR A 401 -11.31 -8.39 -7.73
C TYR A 401 -11.98 -7.31 -8.60
N THR A 402 -11.84 -6.03 -8.25
CA THR A 402 -12.48 -4.92 -8.94
C THR A 402 -11.44 -3.88 -9.34
N LEU A 403 -11.73 -3.13 -10.41
CA LEU A 403 -11.14 -1.80 -10.57
C LEU A 403 -11.53 -0.95 -9.36
N ALA A 404 -10.92 0.22 -9.16
CA ALA A 404 -11.25 1.10 -8.02
C ALA A 404 -12.79 1.15 -7.80
N PRO A 405 -13.32 0.62 -6.68
CA PRO A 405 -14.76 0.41 -6.52
C PRO A 405 -15.49 1.74 -6.47
N THR A 406 -16.78 1.77 -6.84
CA THR A 406 -17.63 2.93 -6.53
C THR A 406 -17.75 3.10 -5.01
N HIS A 407 -18.10 4.31 -4.55
CA HIS A 407 -18.19 4.57 -3.11
C HIS A 407 -19.13 3.60 -2.40
N HIS A 408 -18.71 3.14 -1.22
CA HIS A 408 -19.42 2.23 -0.32
C HIS A 408 -19.72 0.85 -0.90
N THR A 409 -18.90 0.37 -1.85
CA THR A 409 -19.09 -0.94 -2.50
C THR A 409 -17.89 -1.89 -2.36
N ALA A 410 -16.78 -1.45 -1.77
CA ALA A 410 -15.67 -2.32 -1.45
C ALA A 410 -16.04 -3.26 -0.31
N GLY A 411 -15.88 -4.56 -0.50
CA GLY A 411 -16.28 -5.53 0.52
C GLY A 411 -15.52 -6.87 0.52
N TRP A 412 -14.78 -7.20 -0.54
CA TRP A 412 -13.96 -8.41 -0.58
C TRP A 412 -12.47 -8.09 -0.51
N THR A 413 -11.75 -8.70 0.43
CA THR A 413 -10.31 -8.43 0.59
C THR A 413 -9.38 -9.60 0.30
N GLY A 414 -9.90 -10.72 -0.22
CA GLY A 414 -9.13 -11.96 -0.37
C GLY A 414 -7.86 -11.85 -1.23
N TYR A 415 -7.83 -10.97 -2.22
CA TYR A 415 -6.65 -10.75 -3.07
C TYR A 415 -5.48 -10.05 -2.37
N THR A 416 -5.72 -9.40 -1.24
CA THR A 416 -4.68 -8.72 -0.46
C THR A 416 -4.47 -9.36 0.90
N SER A 417 -5.57 -9.63 1.60
CA SER A 417 -5.60 -10.03 2.99
C SER A 417 -5.08 -11.45 3.22
N TYR A 418 -5.22 -12.30 2.19
CA TYR A 418 -4.58 -13.61 2.12
C TYR A 418 -3.06 -13.52 2.31
N TRP A 419 -2.41 -12.54 1.67
CA TRP A 419 -0.95 -12.36 1.78
C TRP A 419 -0.52 -11.79 3.13
N ASN A 420 -1.38 -11.05 3.84
CA ASN A 420 -1.13 -10.66 5.24
C ASN A 420 -1.18 -11.86 6.17
N LEU A 421 -2.16 -12.75 6.00
CA LEU A 421 -2.25 -13.97 6.77
C LEU A 421 -0.95 -14.77 6.62
N LEU A 422 -0.41 -14.84 5.40
CA LEU A 422 0.83 -15.55 5.10
C LEU A 422 2.13 -14.79 5.44
N ASP A 423 2.04 -13.50 5.78
CA ASP A 423 3.19 -12.62 6.04
C ASP A 423 4.19 -12.55 4.87
N LEU A 424 3.66 -12.51 3.65
CA LEU A 424 4.45 -12.46 2.41
C LEU A 424 4.56 -11.03 1.86
N PRO A 425 5.74 -10.61 1.38
CA PRO A 425 5.88 -9.31 0.75
C PRO A 425 5.15 -9.30 -0.59
N HIS A 426 4.61 -8.14 -0.93
CA HIS A 426 3.68 -7.98 -2.02
C HIS A 426 3.82 -6.59 -2.62
N VAL A 427 3.89 -6.51 -3.95
CA VAL A 427 3.98 -5.23 -4.66
C VAL A 427 2.90 -5.16 -5.72
N VAL A 428 2.17 -4.04 -5.73
CA VAL A 428 1.24 -3.71 -6.80
C VAL A 428 1.92 -2.76 -7.76
N PHE A 429 1.74 -3.01 -9.06
CA PHE A 429 2.30 -2.19 -10.13
C PHE A 429 1.22 -1.93 -11.19
N PRO A 430 1.20 -0.72 -11.78
CA PRO A 430 0.25 -0.39 -12.84
C PRO A 430 0.56 -1.16 -14.12
N VAL A 431 -0.49 -1.51 -14.87
CA VAL A 431 -0.39 -2.17 -16.17
C VAL A 431 -1.33 -1.50 -17.16
N GLY A 432 -0.75 -1.04 -18.26
CA GLY A 432 -1.46 -0.38 -19.35
C GLY A 432 -1.81 1.08 -19.07
N ALA A 433 -2.48 1.66 -20.06
CA ALA A 433 -3.20 2.92 -19.88
C ALA A 433 -4.37 2.72 -18.90
N PRO A 434 -4.89 3.81 -18.30
CA PRO A 434 -6.16 3.75 -17.57
C PRO A 434 -7.25 3.08 -18.42
N PHE A 435 -8.17 2.39 -17.73
CA PHE A 435 -9.24 1.64 -18.35
C PHE A 435 -10.10 2.51 -19.28
N ASP A 436 -10.31 2.03 -20.51
CA ASP A 436 -11.19 2.65 -21.51
C ASP A 436 -12.45 1.81 -21.67
N ALA A 437 -13.59 2.36 -21.27
CA ALA A 437 -14.87 1.66 -21.30
C ALA A 437 -15.37 1.36 -22.72
N THR A 438 -14.91 2.07 -23.76
CA THR A 438 -15.47 2.03 -25.12
C THR A 438 -15.49 0.62 -25.72
N GLY A 439 -14.44 -0.16 -25.48
CA GLY A 439 -14.32 -1.55 -25.96
C GLY A 439 -15.07 -2.59 -25.12
N TRP A 440 -15.66 -2.20 -23.99
CA TRP A 440 -16.19 -3.13 -22.99
C TRP A 440 -17.72 -3.07 -22.84
N VAL A 441 -18.36 -2.03 -23.36
CA VAL A 441 -19.82 -1.84 -23.28
C VAL A 441 -20.59 -3.01 -23.90
N ASP A 442 -20.07 -3.59 -24.99
CA ASP A 442 -20.73 -4.68 -25.73
C ASP A 442 -20.12 -6.08 -25.48
N VAL A 443 -19.03 -6.17 -24.69
CA VAL A 443 -18.14 -7.35 -24.70
C VAL A 443 -18.12 -8.14 -23.38
N ALA A 444 -18.51 -7.55 -22.24
CA ALA A 444 -18.29 -8.20 -20.95
C ALA A 444 -19.53 -8.25 -20.05
N LYS A 445 -20.20 -9.41 -20.06
CA LYS A 445 -20.99 -9.85 -18.90
C LYS A 445 -20.11 -10.78 -18.04
N PRO A 446 -20.00 -10.55 -16.72
CA PRO A 446 -19.41 -11.52 -15.81
C PRO A 446 -20.08 -12.89 -15.99
N LEU A 447 -19.30 -13.96 -15.78
CA LEU A 447 -19.87 -15.30 -15.71
C LEU A 447 -20.86 -15.37 -14.53
N PRO A 448 -21.89 -16.24 -14.57
CA PRO A 448 -22.81 -16.39 -13.45
C PRO A 448 -22.07 -16.58 -12.12
N PRO A 449 -22.50 -15.92 -11.04
CA PRO A 449 -21.79 -15.97 -9.77
C PRO A 449 -21.84 -17.39 -9.18
N ARG A 450 -20.71 -17.84 -8.64
CA ARG A 450 -20.54 -19.16 -8.02
C ARG A 450 -21.10 -19.21 -6.60
N ASN A 451 -21.19 -18.06 -5.93
CA ASN A 451 -21.64 -17.95 -4.55
C ASN A 451 -22.29 -16.58 -4.28
N PRO A 452 -22.98 -16.40 -3.13
CA PRO A 452 -23.64 -15.14 -2.80
C PRO A 452 -22.71 -13.93 -2.65
N PHE A 453 -21.46 -14.12 -2.19
CA PHE A 453 -20.49 -13.03 -2.09
C PHE A 453 -20.15 -12.49 -3.47
N GLU A 454 -19.83 -13.38 -4.41
CA GLU A 454 -19.53 -13.01 -5.79
C GLU A 454 -20.71 -12.32 -6.47
N ALA A 455 -21.95 -12.76 -6.20
CA ALA A 455 -23.15 -12.16 -6.78
C ALA A 455 -23.31 -10.67 -6.42
N ILE A 456 -22.95 -10.28 -5.19
CA ILE A 456 -22.99 -8.88 -4.73
C ILE A 456 -22.06 -8.03 -5.60
N PHE A 457 -20.80 -8.45 -5.73
CA PHE A 457 -19.77 -7.67 -6.41
C PHE A 457 -19.94 -7.66 -7.93
N GLN A 458 -20.35 -8.77 -8.54
CA GLN A 458 -20.68 -8.80 -9.96
C GLN A 458 -21.84 -7.85 -10.30
N GLY A 459 -22.77 -7.63 -9.37
CA GLY A 459 -23.86 -6.67 -9.52
C GLY A 459 -23.39 -5.21 -9.65
N HIS A 460 -22.15 -4.91 -9.24
CA HIS A 460 -21.56 -3.57 -9.36
C HIS A 460 -20.85 -3.32 -10.70
N TRP A 461 -20.68 -4.36 -11.54
CA TRP A 461 -20.00 -4.23 -12.82
C TRP A 461 -20.81 -3.41 -13.82
N ASP A 462 -20.33 -2.20 -14.11
CA ASP A 462 -20.77 -1.34 -15.19
C ASP A 462 -19.52 -0.66 -15.79
N PRO A 463 -19.06 -1.06 -16.99
CA PRO A 463 -17.85 -0.52 -17.59
C PRO A 463 -17.78 1.01 -17.57
N LYS A 464 -18.90 1.70 -17.74
CA LYS A 464 -18.93 3.17 -17.80
C LYS A 464 -18.54 3.82 -16.48
N LYS A 465 -18.87 3.20 -15.34
CA LYS A 465 -18.55 3.74 -14.01
C LYS A 465 -17.05 3.68 -13.72
N PHE A 466 -16.34 2.75 -14.32
CA PHE A 466 -14.91 2.54 -14.08
C PHE A 466 -14.02 3.21 -15.13
N ASP A 467 -14.59 3.98 -16.06
CA ASP A 467 -13.81 4.67 -17.10
C ASP A 467 -12.73 5.56 -16.47
N GLY A 468 -11.52 5.49 -17.02
CA GLY A 468 -10.34 6.18 -16.50
C GLY A 468 -9.71 5.56 -15.25
N ALA A 469 -10.25 4.47 -14.70
CA ALA A 469 -9.64 3.81 -13.54
C ALA A 469 -8.28 3.18 -13.89
N PRO A 470 -7.23 3.34 -13.06
CA PRO A 470 -5.99 2.62 -13.25
C PRO A 470 -6.19 1.12 -13.03
N ILE A 471 -5.45 0.30 -13.79
CA ILE A 471 -5.41 -1.15 -13.62
C ILE A 471 -4.09 -1.52 -12.96
N GLY A 472 -4.17 -2.19 -11.81
CA GLY A 472 -3.00 -2.70 -11.10
C GLY A 472 -2.97 -4.22 -11.08
N LEU A 473 -1.80 -4.80 -11.35
CA LEU A 473 -1.49 -6.20 -11.08
C LEU A 473 -0.55 -6.30 -9.89
N SER A 474 -0.44 -7.49 -9.34
CA SER A 474 0.24 -7.70 -8.09
C SER A 474 1.22 -8.86 -8.17
N LEU A 475 2.40 -8.67 -7.56
CA LEU A 475 3.48 -9.63 -7.53
C LEU A 475 3.81 -9.96 -6.07
N VAL A 476 3.69 -11.24 -5.70
CA VAL A 476 3.93 -11.73 -4.35
C VAL A 476 5.26 -12.46 -4.31
N GLY A 477 6.07 -12.14 -3.30
CA GLY A 477 7.36 -12.78 -3.05
C GLY A 477 7.32 -13.71 -1.84
N ARG A 478 8.48 -14.29 -1.51
CA ARG A 478 8.64 -15.07 -0.28
C ARG A 478 8.91 -14.16 0.90
N ARG A 479 8.48 -14.59 2.10
CA ARG A 479 8.69 -13.90 3.37
C ARG A 479 10.14 -13.42 3.53
N LEU A 480 10.32 -12.14 3.89
CA LEU A 480 11.62 -11.47 4.08
C LEU A 480 12.55 -11.51 2.85
N GLN A 481 11.98 -11.49 1.65
CA GLN A 481 12.72 -11.43 0.39
C GLN A 481 12.29 -10.23 -0.46
N GLU A 482 12.05 -9.08 0.18
CA GLU A 482 11.67 -7.83 -0.48
C GLU A 482 12.67 -7.45 -1.58
N GLU A 483 13.98 -7.55 -1.32
CA GLU A 483 15.01 -7.30 -2.33
C GLU A 483 14.76 -8.14 -3.60
N ARG A 484 14.61 -9.46 -3.44
CA ARG A 484 14.41 -10.36 -4.57
C ARG A 484 13.09 -10.07 -5.28
N LEU A 485 12.04 -9.76 -4.53
CA LEU A 485 10.75 -9.38 -5.12
C LEU A 485 10.89 -8.12 -5.99
N LEU A 486 11.62 -7.09 -5.53
CA LEU A 486 11.88 -5.89 -6.35
C LEU A 486 12.75 -6.21 -7.57
N GLY A 487 13.73 -7.11 -7.45
CA GLY A 487 14.53 -7.58 -8.59
C GLY A 487 13.71 -8.35 -9.64
N ILE A 488 12.71 -9.12 -9.20
CA ILE A 488 11.73 -9.78 -10.08
C ILE A 488 10.81 -8.73 -10.71
N LEU A 489 10.30 -7.77 -9.93
CA LEU A 489 9.43 -6.71 -10.42
C LEU A 489 10.11 -5.91 -11.54
N LYS A 490 11.39 -5.54 -11.41
CA LYS A 490 12.15 -4.86 -12.46
C LYS A 490 12.14 -5.62 -13.80
N GLN A 491 12.17 -6.97 -13.77
CA GLN A 491 12.06 -7.79 -14.99
C GLN A 491 10.63 -7.81 -15.53
N VAL A 492 9.62 -7.90 -14.65
CA VAL A 492 8.21 -7.83 -15.03
C VAL A 492 7.87 -6.47 -15.66
N GLU A 493 8.33 -5.37 -15.07
CA GLU A 493 8.14 -4.02 -15.63
C GLU A 493 8.78 -3.88 -17.01
N GLN A 494 9.92 -4.50 -17.28
CA GLN A 494 10.55 -4.47 -18.61
C GLN A 494 9.65 -5.08 -19.69
N VAL A 495 8.99 -6.21 -19.39
CA VAL A 495 8.09 -6.85 -20.37
C VAL A 495 6.78 -6.08 -20.50
N VAL A 496 6.24 -5.53 -19.40
CA VAL A 496 5.02 -4.71 -19.41
C VAL A 496 5.20 -3.45 -20.26
N ASN A 497 6.29 -2.72 -20.02
CA ASN A 497 6.64 -1.52 -20.79
C ASN A 497 6.86 -1.81 -22.29
N ALA A 498 7.22 -3.05 -22.67
CA ALA A 498 7.49 -3.40 -24.05
C ALA A 498 6.20 -3.51 -24.88
N PHE A 499 5.13 -4.09 -24.32
CA PHE A 499 3.86 -4.24 -25.05
C PHE A 499 2.92 -3.03 -24.91
N GLU A 500 3.16 -2.15 -23.94
CA GLU A 500 2.45 -0.86 -23.88
C GLU A 500 2.89 0.12 -24.98
N ARG A 501 4.08 -0.10 -25.56
CA ARG A 501 4.66 0.74 -26.63
C ARG A 501 4.43 0.18 -28.03
N SER A 502 3.94 -1.05 -28.14
CA SER A 502 3.59 -1.73 -29.40
C SER A 502 2.13 -1.53 -29.73
#